data_AF-A0A4V5PN51-F1
#
_entry.id   AF-A0A4V5PN51-F1
#
_cell.length_a   1.000
_cell.length_b   1.000
_cell.length_c   1.000
_cell.angle_alpha   90.00
_cell.angle_beta   90.00
_cell.angle_gamma   90.00
#
_symmetry.space_group_name_H-M   'P 1'
#
loop_
_entity.id
_entity.type
_entity.pdbx_description
1 polymer ?
#
loop_
_entity_poly.entity_id
_entity_poly.type
_entity_poly.pdbx_seq_one_letter_code
_entity_poly.pdbx_strand_id
1 'polypeptide(L)'
;MKWLDDIKTAQSEGFDDLDGRDDLPGQALAESRHWARTLFAQGKSPYDAACPVRRKVHHATKAAPDFLRHEYEVDGLRLSIVEGRSFALVILARPSLDVLALPEDERAAAISRVAAALFHPVCVSGGVCFRFPARIEEGTFFSTNPDLDPRLLGAWQDRLDGGIHCGELVFLAYKHLPWMAGFADPFAWLREGEAIDRKPRFRFPFRKSGARRKRR
;
A
#
# COMPACT_ATOMS: atom_id res chain seq x y z
N MET A 1 -14.93 -4.16 -2.46
CA MET A 1 -14.12 -3.26 -1.62
C MET A 1 -13.72 -2.13 -2.55
N LYS A 2 -14.06 -0.87 -2.25
CA LYS A 2 -13.98 0.24 -3.22
C LYS A 2 -12.66 0.32 -4.00
N TRP A 3 -11.52 0.12 -3.34
CA TRP A 3 -10.20 0.19 -3.98
C TRP A 3 -9.92 -0.95 -4.98
N LEU A 4 -10.45 -2.17 -4.78
CA LEU A 4 -10.36 -3.24 -5.78
C LEU A 4 -11.18 -2.90 -7.03
N ASP A 5 -12.34 -2.27 -6.81
CA ASP A 5 -13.21 -1.83 -7.89
C ASP A 5 -12.55 -0.68 -8.67
N ASP A 6 -11.93 0.28 -7.98
CA ASP A 6 -11.14 1.36 -8.57
C ASP A 6 -9.96 0.83 -9.41
N ILE A 7 -9.23 -0.19 -8.91
CA ILE A 7 -8.13 -0.83 -9.66
C ILE A 7 -8.67 -1.55 -10.90
N LYS A 8 -9.80 -2.26 -10.80
CA LYS A 8 -10.42 -2.93 -11.95
C LYS A 8 -10.87 -1.92 -13.00
N THR A 9 -11.45 -0.79 -12.59
CA THR A 9 -11.78 0.30 -13.49
C THR A 9 -10.52 0.83 -14.18
N ALA A 10 -9.47 1.17 -13.43
CA ALA A 10 -8.20 1.62 -14.01
C ALA A 10 -7.58 0.60 -14.98
N GLN A 11 -7.66 -0.69 -14.66
CA GLN A 11 -7.21 -1.77 -15.57
C GLN A 11 -8.01 -1.80 -16.88
N SER A 12 -9.32 -1.53 -16.81
CA SER A 12 -10.18 -1.46 -18.00
C SER A 12 -9.96 -0.18 -18.82
N GLU A 13 -9.64 0.94 -18.17
CA GLU A 13 -9.33 2.22 -18.81
C GLU A 13 -7.93 2.20 -19.45
N GLY A 14 -7.00 1.44 -18.87
CA GLY A 14 -5.65 1.23 -19.38
C GLY A 14 -4.57 1.89 -18.51
N PHE A 15 -3.32 1.50 -18.75
CA PHE A 15 -2.16 2.14 -18.12
C PHE A 15 -1.18 2.54 -19.22
N ASP A 16 -0.63 3.74 -19.13
CA ASP A 16 0.39 4.26 -20.03
C ASP A 16 1.77 3.83 -19.53
N ASP A 17 2.65 3.38 -20.43
CA ASP A 17 4.03 3.03 -20.08
C ASP A 17 4.82 4.29 -19.68
N LEU A 18 5.67 4.15 -18.66
CA LEU A 18 6.64 5.19 -18.26
C LEU A 18 8.04 4.81 -18.77
N ASP A 19 8.70 5.75 -19.44
CA ASP A 19 10.03 5.55 -20.03
C ASP A 19 11.14 5.57 -18.96
N GLY A 20 10.91 6.29 -17.85
CA GLY A 20 11.89 6.45 -16.79
C GLY A 20 11.30 6.70 -15.40
N ARG A 21 12.20 6.76 -14.40
CA ARG A 21 11.83 7.12 -13.02
C ARG A 21 11.53 8.62 -12.86
N ASP A 22 12.03 9.42 -13.78
CA ASP A 22 11.95 10.89 -13.75
C ASP A 22 10.61 11.41 -14.28
N ASP A 23 9.76 10.53 -14.82
CA ASP A 23 8.41 10.85 -15.29
C ASP A 23 7.40 11.01 -14.13
N LEU A 24 7.83 10.74 -12.89
CA LEU A 24 7.01 10.87 -11.69
C LEU A 24 7.27 12.18 -10.96
N PRO A 25 6.23 12.87 -10.46
CA PRO A 25 6.42 14.05 -9.61
C PRO A 25 7.32 13.75 -8.42
N GLY A 26 8.26 14.65 -8.11
CA GLY A 26 9.27 14.42 -7.08
C GLY A 26 8.71 14.09 -5.70
N GLN A 27 7.56 14.68 -5.33
CA GLN A 27 6.87 14.34 -4.08
C GLN A 27 6.32 12.91 -4.09
N ALA A 28 5.60 12.52 -5.13
CA ALA A 28 5.06 11.17 -5.26
C ALA A 28 6.20 10.13 -5.23
N LEU A 29 7.29 10.38 -5.96
CA LEU A 29 8.46 9.51 -5.96
C LEU A 29 9.13 9.42 -4.57
N ALA A 30 9.23 10.52 -3.83
CA ALA A 30 9.81 10.53 -2.49
C ALA A 30 8.93 9.75 -1.49
N GLU A 31 7.62 9.96 -1.52
CA GLU A 31 6.64 9.20 -0.74
C GLU A 31 6.70 7.71 -1.08
N SER A 32 6.72 7.39 -2.38
CA SER A 32 6.82 6.01 -2.86
C SER A 32 8.08 5.30 -2.37
N ARG A 33 9.24 5.96 -2.46
CA ARG A 33 10.51 5.42 -1.95
C ARG A 33 10.52 5.28 -0.43
N HIS A 34 9.83 6.16 0.30
CA HIS A 34 9.78 6.09 1.75
C HIS A 34 8.99 4.86 2.22
N TRP A 35 7.77 4.66 1.72
CA TRP A 35 6.98 3.49 2.10
C TRP A 35 7.63 2.21 1.59
N ALA A 36 8.16 2.18 0.36
CA ALA A 36 8.66 0.93 -0.20
C ALA A 36 9.88 0.39 0.56
N ARG A 37 10.72 1.28 1.11
CA ARG A 37 11.84 0.91 1.99
C ARG A 37 11.42 0.32 3.33
N THR A 38 10.20 0.61 3.76
CA THR A 38 9.71 0.20 5.06
C THR A 38 8.79 -1.01 4.96
N LEU A 39 8.07 -1.19 3.84
CA LEU A 39 7.25 -2.37 3.58
C LEU A 39 8.08 -3.57 3.12
N PHE A 40 9.01 -3.38 2.18
CA PHE A 40 9.72 -4.49 1.56
C PHE A 40 10.99 -4.88 2.32
N ALA A 41 11.33 -6.16 2.28
CA ALA A 41 12.65 -6.62 2.64
C ALA A 41 13.70 -6.03 1.67
N GLN A 42 14.96 -6.01 2.12
CA GLN A 42 16.06 -5.47 1.32
C GLN A 42 16.17 -6.18 -0.03
N GLY A 43 16.24 -5.40 -1.11
CA GLY A 43 16.36 -5.94 -2.47
C GLY A 43 15.04 -6.42 -3.08
N LYS A 44 13.90 -6.27 -2.38
CA LYS A 44 12.56 -6.67 -2.87
C LYS A 44 11.72 -5.52 -3.38
N SER A 45 12.19 -4.28 -3.21
CA SER A 45 11.43 -3.09 -3.55
C SER A 45 11.45 -2.81 -5.05
N PRO A 46 10.33 -2.36 -5.66
CA PRO A 46 10.33 -1.89 -7.04
C PRO A 46 11.17 -0.61 -7.23
N TYR A 47 11.67 0.00 -6.16
CA TYR A 47 12.50 1.21 -6.23
C TYR A 47 14.00 0.94 -6.07
N ASP A 48 14.39 -0.31 -5.79
CA ASP A 48 15.79 -0.70 -5.69
C ASP A 48 16.50 -0.52 -7.05
N ALA A 49 17.76 -0.09 -7.03
CA ALA A 49 18.50 0.24 -8.25
C ALA A 49 18.81 -0.99 -9.11
N ALA A 50 19.00 -2.15 -8.48
CA ALA A 50 19.38 -3.40 -9.13
C ALA A 50 18.18 -4.16 -9.76
N CYS A 51 16.95 -3.69 -9.54
CA CYS A 51 15.75 -4.36 -10.02
C CYS A 51 15.27 -3.72 -11.34
N PRO A 52 15.27 -4.45 -12.47
CA PRO A 52 14.61 -4.00 -13.69
C PRO A 52 13.10 -4.04 -13.47
N VAL A 53 12.46 -2.86 -13.51
CA VAL A 53 11.03 -2.71 -13.25
C VAL A 53 10.39 -1.97 -14.42
N ARG A 54 9.39 -2.60 -15.04
CA ARG A 54 8.49 -1.91 -15.97
C ARG A 54 7.46 -1.12 -15.16
N ARG A 55 7.35 0.17 -15.45
CA ARG A 55 6.40 1.05 -14.77
C ARG A 55 5.34 1.52 -15.73
N LYS A 56 4.13 1.64 -15.20
CA LYS A 56 3.00 2.21 -15.91
C LYS A 56 2.23 3.13 -14.98
N VAL A 57 1.55 4.10 -15.57
CA VAL A 57 0.73 5.06 -14.86
C VAL A 57 -0.72 4.97 -15.33
N HIS A 58 -1.64 5.11 -14.39
CA HIS A 58 -3.03 5.46 -14.69
C HIS A 58 -3.28 6.82 -14.06
N HIS A 59 -3.58 7.81 -14.91
CA HIS A 59 -3.96 9.14 -14.44
C HIS A 59 -5.42 9.16 -14.03
N ALA A 60 -5.72 9.90 -12.97
CA ALA A 60 -7.06 10.02 -12.42
C ALA A 60 -8.11 10.43 -13.46
N THR A 61 -9.19 9.66 -13.53
CA THR A 61 -10.38 9.94 -14.32
C THR A 61 -11.55 10.31 -13.41
N LYS A 62 -12.77 10.42 -13.96
CA LYS A 62 -13.97 10.57 -13.10
C LYS A 62 -14.30 9.27 -12.34
N ALA A 63 -13.81 8.13 -12.81
CA ALA A 63 -14.21 6.81 -12.34
C ALA A 63 -13.11 6.11 -11.53
N ALA A 64 -11.84 6.44 -11.75
CA ALA A 64 -10.71 5.87 -11.02
C ALA A 64 -9.66 6.93 -10.65
N PRO A 65 -8.98 6.78 -9.50
CA PRO A 65 -7.94 7.71 -9.05
C PRO A 65 -6.59 7.47 -9.76
N ASP A 66 -5.57 8.20 -9.34
CA ASP A 66 -4.20 7.98 -9.82
C ASP A 66 -3.63 6.65 -9.28
N PHE A 67 -3.00 5.88 -10.17
CA PHE A 67 -2.26 4.67 -9.80
C PHE A 67 -0.91 4.59 -10.50
N LEU A 68 0.06 4.00 -9.80
CA LEU A 68 1.31 3.51 -10.37
C LEU A 68 1.30 1.99 -10.37
N ARG A 69 1.68 1.40 -11.49
CA ARG A 69 1.85 -0.04 -11.62
C ARG A 69 3.32 -0.37 -11.83
N HIS A 70 3.83 -1.30 -11.03
CA HIS A 70 5.19 -1.83 -11.14
C HIS A 70 5.12 -3.32 -11.49
N GLU A 71 5.76 -3.72 -12.57
CA GLU A 71 5.85 -5.12 -13.00
C GLU A 71 7.32 -5.53 -13.02
N TYR A 72 7.67 -6.57 -12.25
CA TYR A 72 9.05 -7.03 -12.13
C TYR A 72 9.16 -8.45 -11.60
N GLU A 73 10.35 -9.03 -11.71
CA GLU A 73 10.69 -10.33 -11.12
C GLU A 73 11.77 -10.15 -10.06
N VAL A 74 11.60 -10.82 -8.91
CA VAL A 74 12.58 -10.84 -7.83
C VAL A 74 12.58 -12.22 -7.17
N ASP A 75 13.75 -12.83 -7.03
CA ASP A 75 13.92 -14.19 -6.47
C ASP A 75 12.99 -15.25 -7.11
N GLY A 76 12.74 -15.14 -8.42
CA GLY A 76 11.83 -16.03 -9.15
C GLY A 76 10.32 -15.76 -8.92
N LEU A 77 10.00 -14.71 -8.15
CA LEU A 77 8.63 -14.24 -7.94
C LEU A 77 8.32 -13.11 -8.93
N ARG A 78 7.30 -13.32 -9.76
CA ARG A 78 6.77 -12.32 -10.68
C ARG A 78 5.70 -11.51 -9.96
N LEU A 79 5.98 -10.23 -9.79
CA LEU A 79 5.16 -9.30 -9.01
C LEU A 79 4.54 -8.24 -9.91
N SER A 80 3.28 -7.92 -9.62
CA SER A 80 2.60 -6.72 -10.08
C SER A 80 2.15 -5.92 -8.87
N ILE A 81 2.71 -4.73 -8.66
CA ILE A 81 2.31 -3.84 -7.58
C ILE A 81 1.47 -2.73 -8.15
N VAL A 82 0.24 -2.58 -7.67
CA VAL A 82 -0.60 -1.40 -7.93
C VAL A 82 -0.57 -0.52 -6.71
N GLU A 83 0.12 0.61 -6.84
CA GLU A 83 0.28 1.62 -5.81
C GLU A 83 -0.69 2.77 -6.05
N GLY A 84 -1.48 3.09 -5.04
CA GLY A 84 -2.22 4.35 -4.98
C GLY A 84 -1.59 5.29 -3.95
N ARG A 85 -2.26 6.42 -3.72
CA ARG A 85 -1.82 7.35 -2.68
C ARG A 85 -1.76 6.71 -1.29
N SER A 86 -2.81 5.99 -0.90
CA SER A 86 -3.01 5.51 0.47
C SER A 86 -2.74 4.02 0.69
N PHE A 87 -2.43 3.26 -0.36
CA PHE A 87 -2.20 1.82 -0.26
C PHE A 87 -1.28 1.33 -1.37
N ALA A 88 -0.76 0.12 -1.20
CA ALA A 88 -0.12 -0.67 -2.25
C ALA A 88 -0.71 -2.09 -2.25
N LEU A 89 -1.19 -2.52 -3.41
CA LEU A 89 -1.63 -3.90 -3.64
C LEU A 89 -0.49 -4.65 -4.34
N VAL A 90 0.09 -5.62 -3.66
CA VAL A 90 1.09 -6.54 -4.20
C VAL A 90 0.37 -7.78 -4.70
N ILE A 91 0.51 -8.08 -5.98
CA ILE A 91 -0.07 -9.25 -6.63
C ILE A 91 1.08 -10.18 -7.03
N LEU A 92 1.02 -11.41 -6.55
CA LEU A 92 1.93 -12.47 -6.97
C LEU A 92 1.29 -13.23 -8.13
N ALA A 93 1.97 -13.23 -9.28
CA ALA A 93 1.46 -13.92 -10.45
C ALA A 93 1.35 -15.42 -10.18
N ARG A 94 0.24 -16.02 -10.60
CA ARG A 94 -0.03 -17.46 -10.40
C ARG A 94 1.09 -18.40 -10.87
N PRO A 95 1.84 -18.13 -11.96
CA PRO A 95 2.99 -18.96 -12.34
C PRO A 95 4.13 -19.00 -11.30
N SER A 96 4.22 -18.02 -10.41
CA SER A 96 5.22 -18.01 -9.32
C SER A 96 4.75 -18.80 -8.10
N LEU A 97 3.45 -18.79 -7.80
CA LEU A 97 2.85 -19.62 -6.77
C LEU A 97 1.35 -19.76 -7.01
N ASP A 98 0.89 -20.98 -7.28
CA ASP A 98 -0.52 -21.33 -7.25
C ASP A 98 -0.87 -21.93 -5.89
N VAL A 99 -1.30 -21.07 -4.95
CA VAL A 99 -1.66 -21.49 -3.58
C VAL A 99 -2.79 -22.52 -3.60
N LEU A 100 -3.73 -22.41 -4.53
CA LEU A 100 -4.89 -23.30 -4.60
C LEU A 100 -4.54 -24.68 -5.18
N ALA A 101 -3.44 -24.79 -5.91
CA ALA A 101 -2.90 -26.07 -6.37
C ALA A 101 -2.13 -26.84 -5.28
N LEU A 102 -1.77 -26.19 -4.17
CA LEU A 102 -1.12 -26.85 -3.04
C LEU A 102 -2.10 -27.68 -2.20
N PRO A 103 -1.62 -28.73 -1.50
CA PRO A 103 -2.35 -29.39 -0.42
C PRO A 103 -2.87 -28.37 0.60
N GLU A 104 -4.09 -28.56 1.10
CA GLU A 104 -4.79 -27.60 1.96
C GLU A 104 -4.00 -27.23 3.21
N ASP A 105 -3.32 -28.20 3.82
CA ASP A 105 -2.49 -28.08 5.00
C ASP A 105 -1.17 -27.33 4.75
N GLU A 106 -0.72 -27.20 3.50
CA GLU A 106 0.49 -26.47 3.14
C GLU A 106 0.25 -24.99 2.80
N ARG A 107 -1.00 -24.61 2.47
CA ARG A 107 -1.33 -23.27 1.92
C ARG A 107 -0.90 -22.12 2.83
N ALA A 108 -1.26 -22.19 4.12
CA ALA A 108 -0.94 -21.16 5.10
C ALA A 108 0.57 -20.99 5.28
N ALA A 109 1.31 -22.10 5.31
CA ALA A 109 2.76 -22.09 5.43
C ALA A 109 3.43 -21.50 4.18
N ALA A 110 2.93 -21.83 2.98
CA ALA A 110 3.42 -21.26 1.73
C ALA A 110 3.22 -19.74 1.67
N ILE A 111 2.03 -19.25 2.02
CA ILE A 111 1.74 -17.80 2.09
C ILE A 111 2.70 -17.12 3.07
N SER A 112 2.88 -17.71 4.26
CA SER A 112 3.74 -17.14 5.30
C SER A 112 5.21 -17.05 4.87
N ARG A 113 5.72 -18.07 4.15
CA ARG A 113 7.07 -18.06 3.58
C ARG A 113 7.26 -16.96 2.54
N VAL A 114 6.30 -16.82 1.62
CA VAL A 114 6.34 -15.73 0.62
C VAL A 114 6.33 -14.37 1.30
N ALA A 115 5.43 -14.17 2.27
CA ALA A 115 5.36 -12.91 2.99
C ALA A 115 6.65 -12.58 3.73
N ALA A 116 7.26 -13.57 4.41
CA ALA A 116 8.55 -13.40 5.07
C ALA A 116 9.71 -13.10 4.11
N ALA A 117 9.64 -13.61 2.87
CA ALA A 117 10.63 -13.34 1.84
C ALA A 117 10.48 -11.96 1.18
N LEU A 118 9.25 -11.45 1.07
CA LEU A 118 8.95 -10.19 0.40
C LEU A 118 8.97 -8.99 1.34
N PHE A 119 8.40 -9.12 2.52
CA PHE A 119 8.12 -8.00 3.41
C PHE A 119 9.17 -7.83 4.49
N HIS A 120 9.33 -6.58 4.95
CA HIS A 120 10.21 -6.25 6.04
C HIS A 120 9.78 -7.01 7.31
N PRO A 121 10.70 -7.54 8.13
CA PRO A 121 10.35 -8.35 9.31
C PRO A 121 9.38 -7.66 10.28
N VAL A 122 9.42 -6.33 10.38
CA VAL A 122 8.47 -5.57 11.21
C VAL A 122 6.99 -5.78 10.81
N CYS A 123 6.73 -6.12 9.56
CA CYS A 123 5.38 -6.33 9.02
C CYS A 123 4.89 -7.77 9.16
N VAL A 124 5.79 -8.74 9.34
CA VAL A 124 5.49 -10.18 9.20
C VAL A 124 6.23 -11.08 10.21
N SER A 125 6.87 -10.51 11.24
CA SER A 125 7.65 -11.23 12.26
C SER A 125 7.39 -10.68 13.67
N GLY A 126 7.86 -11.38 14.70
CA GLY A 126 7.87 -10.85 16.08
C GLY A 126 6.49 -10.67 16.73
N GLY A 127 5.51 -11.50 16.39
CA GLY A 127 4.13 -11.44 16.91
C GLY A 127 3.11 -10.93 15.89
N VAL A 128 3.57 -10.42 14.75
CA VAL A 128 2.74 -9.98 13.61
C VAL A 128 2.71 -11.11 12.58
N CYS A 129 1.88 -12.13 12.82
CA CYS A 129 1.68 -13.26 11.91
C CYS A 129 0.28 -13.20 11.29
N PHE A 130 0.15 -13.65 10.04
CA PHE A 130 -1.15 -13.78 9.43
C PHE A 130 -2.03 -14.74 10.21
N ARG A 131 -3.25 -14.29 10.52
CA ARG A 131 -4.31 -15.12 11.08
C ARG A 131 -5.13 -15.65 9.91
N PHE A 132 -4.98 -16.94 9.65
CA PHE A 132 -5.68 -17.62 8.58
C PHE A 132 -7.02 -18.19 9.07
N PRO A 133 -8.06 -18.19 8.23
CA PRO A 133 -9.24 -19.01 8.48
C PRO A 133 -8.91 -20.50 8.37
N ALA A 134 -9.84 -21.35 8.81
CA ALA A 134 -9.66 -22.80 8.80
C ALA A 134 -9.45 -23.38 7.40
N ARG A 135 -9.98 -22.73 6.37
CA ARG A 135 -9.83 -23.11 4.96
C ARG A 135 -9.38 -21.92 4.15
N ILE A 136 -8.44 -22.15 3.24
CA ILE A 136 -7.93 -21.14 2.30
C ILE A 136 -8.37 -21.54 0.91
N GLU A 137 -9.35 -20.83 0.38
CA GLU A 137 -9.95 -21.01 -0.94
C GLU A 137 -10.04 -19.68 -1.70
N GLU A 138 -10.49 -19.71 -2.95
CA GLU A 138 -10.75 -18.51 -3.73
C GLU A 138 -11.67 -17.53 -2.97
N GLY A 139 -11.30 -16.25 -2.93
CA GLY A 139 -12.03 -15.23 -2.17
C GLY A 139 -11.72 -15.19 -0.67
N THR A 140 -10.80 -16.05 -0.18
CA THR A 140 -10.35 -15.99 1.21
C THR A 140 -9.57 -14.70 1.49
N PHE A 141 -9.83 -14.08 2.64
CA PHE A 141 -9.06 -12.96 3.18
C PHE A 141 -8.45 -13.33 4.53
N PHE A 142 -7.25 -12.82 4.78
CA PHE A 142 -6.52 -12.99 6.03
C PHE A 142 -5.75 -11.71 6.36
N SER A 143 -5.36 -11.54 7.62
CA SER A 143 -4.70 -10.32 8.09
C SER A 143 -3.70 -10.63 9.18
N THR A 144 -2.61 -9.87 9.25
CA THR A 144 -1.71 -9.92 10.41
C THR A 144 -2.37 -9.36 11.67
N ASN A 145 -3.37 -8.48 11.51
CA ASN A 145 -4.09 -7.89 12.63
C ASN A 145 -5.55 -7.53 12.27
N PRO A 146 -6.46 -8.53 12.23
CA PRO A 146 -7.84 -8.32 11.81
C PRO A 146 -8.64 -7.40 12.75
N ASP A 147 -8.22 -7.27 14.01
CA ASP A 147 -8.93 -6.50 15.05
C ASP A 147 -8.70 -4.97 14.93
N LEU A 148 -7.64 -4.54 14.24
CA LEU A 148 -7.36 -3.12 14.02
C LEU A 148 -8.16 -2.58 12.83
N ASP A 149 -8.96 -1.54 13.03
CA ASP A 149 -9.62 -0.85 11.91
C ASP A 149 -8.55 -0.25 10.98
N PRO A 150 -8.51 -0.63 9.68
CA PRO A 150 -7.52 -0.10 8.75
C PRO A 150 -7.60 1.43 8.62
N ARG A 151 -8.74 2.06 8.97
CA ARG A 151 -8.92 3.52 8.98
C ARG A 151 -8.27 4.22 10.17
N LEU A 152 -7.92 3.48 11.22
CA LEU A 152 -7.46 4.01 12.50
C LEU A 152 -6.08 3.50 12.90
N LEU A 153 -5.30 2.97 11.94
CA LEU A 153 -3.95 2.48 12.21
C LEU A 153 -3.10 3.57 12.86
N GLY A 154 -2.35 3.23 13.90
CA GLY A 154 -1.40 4.12 14.58
C GLY A 154 -0.07 4.17 13.84
N ALA A 155 0.34 3.06 13.25
CA ALA A 155 1.38 2.96 12.25
C ALA A 155 0.93 2.04 11.10
N TRP A 156 1.34 2.33 9.88
CA TRP A 156 0.85 1.62 8.71
C TRP A 156 1.34 0.16 8.63
N GLN A 157 2.47 -0.15 9.27
CA GLN A 157 3.01 -1.50 9.41
C GLN A 157 2.24 -2.38 10.41
N ASP A 158 1.31 -1.82 11.18
CA ASP A 158 0.56 -2.54 12.21
C ASP A 158 -0.43 -3.56 11.62
N ARG A 159 -0.71 -3.45 10.32
CA ARG A 159 -1.65 -4.32 9.62
C ARG A 159 -1.23 -4.51 8.16
N LEU A 160 -1.07 -5.77 7.78
CA LEU A 160 -0.93 -6.22 6.41
C LEU A 160 -2.07 -7.19 6.15
N ASP A 161 -2.86 -6.92 5.11
CA ASP A 161 -3.94 -7.80 4.70
C ASP A 161 -3.48 -8.65 3.51
N GLY A 162 -4.08 -9.81 3.33
CA GLY A 162 -3.89 -10.62 2.15
C GLY A 162 -5.12 -11.42 1.79
N GLY A 163 -5.09 -12.04 0.62
CA GLY A 163 -6.18 -12.86 0.16
C GLY A 163 -5.85 -13.64 -1.10
N ILE A 164 -6.82 -14.44 -1.52
CA ILE A 164 -6.79 -15.15 -2.79
C ILE A 164 -7.85 -14.52 -3.70
N HIS A 165 -7.42 -13.98 -4.83
CA HIS A 165 -8.32 -13.36 -5.81
C HIS A 165 -7.97 -13.79 -7.22
N CYS A 166 -8.94 -14.34 -7.95
CA CYS A 166 -8.77 -14.90 -9.29
C CYS A 166 -7.63 -15.94 -9.37
N GLY A 167 -7.44 -16.71 -8.31
CA GLY A 167 -6.34 -17.68 -8.17
C GLY A 167 -4.97 -17.07 -7.87
N GLU A 168 -4.87 -15.76 -7.70
CA GLU A 168 -3.63 -15.06 -7.35
C GLU A 168 -3.56 -14.75 -5.85
N LEU A 169 -2.35 -14.84 -5.30
CA LEU A 169 -2.07 -14.39 -3.95
C LEU A 169 -1.86 -12.87 -3.97
N VAL A 170 -2.67 -12.16 -3.19
CA VAL A 170 -2.58 -10.70 -3.06
C VAL A 170 -2.26 -10.30 -1.63
N PHE A 171 -1.50 -9.21 -1.49
CA PHE A 171 -1.23 -8.55 -0.21
C PHE A 171 -1.55 -7.06 -0.33
N LEU A 172 -2.24 -6.50 0.66
CA LEU A 172 -2.59 -5.09 0.74
C LEU A 172 -1.87 -4.45 1.92
N ALA A 173 -1.01 -3.49 1.61
CA ALA A 173 -0.36 -2.62 2.58
C ALA A 173 -0.96 -1.22 2.54
N TYR A 174 -1.08 -0.60 3.71
CA TYR A 174 -1.56 0.77 3.86
C TYR A 174 -0.35 1.72 3.87
N LYS A 175 -0.46 2.93 3.30
CA LYS A 175 0.65 3.92 3.19
C LYS A 175 0.53 5.10 4.15
N HIS A 176 -0.68 5.55 4.47
CA HIS A 176 -0.92 6.74 5.30
C HIS A 176 -1.96 6.47 6.39
N LEU A 177 -1.84 7.19 7.52
CA LEU A 177 -2.82 7.20 8.61
C LEU A 177 -4.15 7.74 8.08
N PRO A 178 -5.21 6.93 7.94
CA PRO A 178 -6.39 7.39 7.20
C PRO A 178 -7.18 8.51 7.89
N TRP A 179 -6.91 8.77 9.18
CA TRP A 179 -7.50 9.87 9.95
C TRP A 179 -6.66 11.15 9.97
N MET A 180 -5.31 11.09 9.88
CA MET A 180 -4.47 12.30 9.69
C MET A 180 -4.42 12.72 8.23
N ALA A 181 -4.56 11.76 7.32
CA ALA A 181 -4.65 11.96 5.88
C ALA A 181 -6.10 11.78 5.42
N GLY A 182 -7.07 12.42 6.09
CA GLY A 182 -8.50 12.34 5.78
C GLY A 182 -8.72 12.46 4.26
N PHE A 183 -8.83 11.31 3.59
CA PHE A 183 -8.77 11.12 2.14
C PHE A 183 -8.09 12.27 1.39
N ALA A 184 -6.77 12.44 1.58
CA ALA A 184 -5.99 13.32 0.69
C ALA A 184 -6.28 12.91 -0.76
N ASP A 185 -6.60 13.87 -1.62
CA ASP A 185 -7.22 13.63 -2.92
C ASP A 185 -6.43 12.57 -3.72
N PRO A 186 -6.97 11.34 -3.87
CA PRO A 186 -6.31 10.29 -4.62
C PRO A 186 -6.35 10.57 -6.13
N PHE A 187 -7.15 11.54 -6.58
CA PHE A 187 -7.26 11.95 -7.98
C PHE A 187 -6.23 13.04 -8.36
N ALA A 188 -5.43 13.50 -7.40
CA ALA A 188 -4.42 14.54 -7.61
C ALA A 188 -3.03 14.12 -7.11
N TRP A 189 -2.79 12.82 -6.90
CA TRP A 189 -1.52 12.32 -6.37
C TRP A 189 -0.37 12.48 -7.37
N LEU A 190 -0.63 12.30 -8.66
CA LEU A 190 0.39 12.35 -9.72
C LEU A 190 0.43 13.69 -10.47
N ARG A 191 -0.22 14.73 -9.94
CA ARG A 191 -0.19 16.07 -10.52
C ARG A 191 1.02 16.85 -9.99
N GLU A 192 1.80 17.48 -10.86
CA GLU A 192 2.83 18.43 -10.45
C GLU A 192 2.19 19.69 -9.82
N GLY A 193 2.77 20.18 -8.72
CA GLY A 193 2.67 21.60 -8.38
C GLY A 193 1.40 22.11 -7.69
N GLU A 194 0.54 21.28 -7.10
CA GLU A 194 -0.33 21.83 -6.05
C GLU A 194 0.49 22.01 -4.78
N ALA A 195 0.98 23.24 -4.59
CA ALA A 195 1.35 23.73 -3.27
C ALA A 195 0.22 23.32 -2.32
N ILE A 196 0.52 22.40 -1.39
CA ILE A 196 -0.35 22.16 -0.24
C ILE A 196 -0.51 23.53 0.41
N ASP A 197 -1.67 24.13 0.16
CA ASP A 197 -1.93 25.47 0.63
C ASP A 197 -1.69 25.48 2.14
N ARG A 198 -0.98 26.52 2.53
CA ARG A 198 -0.26 26.70 3.79
C ARG A 198 -1.04 26.09 4.95
N LYS A 199 -0.38 25.19 5.71
CA LYS A 199 -0.64 24.79 7.10
C LYS A 199 -2.10 24.97 7.56
N PRO A 200 -2.84 23.93 8.01
CA PRO A 200 -4.06 24.19 8.77
C PRO A 200 -3.68 25.13 9.91
N ARG A 201 -4.17 26.38 9.87
CA ARG A 201 -4.05 27.32 10.97
C ARG A 201 -4.94 26.76 12.06
N PHE A 202 -4.42 25.80 12.81
CA PHE A 202 -4.93 25.48 14.14
C PHE A 202 -4.75 26.74 14.98
N ARG A 203 -5.74 27.64 14.91
CA ARG A 203 -5.97 28.64 15.95
C ARG A 203 -6.44 27.87 17.16
N PHE A 204 -5.48 27.43 17.99
CA PHE A 204 -5.79 27.11 19.37
C PHE A 204 -6.42 28.38 19.98
N PRO A 205 -7.64 28.31 20.53
CA PRO A 205 -8.15 29.39 21.34
C PRO A 205 -7.37 29.33 22.67
N PHE A 206 -6.21 29.97 22.72
CA PHE A 206 -5.66 30.36 24.01
C PHE A 206 -6.65 31.35 24.62
N ARG A 207 -7.54 30.83 25.48
CA ARG A 207 -8.17 31.61 26.53
C ARG A 207 -7.04 32.33 27.26
N LYS A 208 -6.89 33.63 27.03
CA LYS A 208 -6.15 34.48 27.96
C LYS A 208 -6.93 34.47 29.27
N SER A 209 -6.54 33.60 30.18
CA SER A 209 -6.93 33.68 31.58
C SER A 209 -6.46 35.04 32.09
N GLY A 210 -7.43 35.86 32.50
CA GLY A 210 -7.16 37.18 33.04
C GLY A 210 -6.34 37.08 34.32
N ALA A 211 -5.30 37.91 34.40
CA ALA A 211 -4.72 38.31 35.67
C ALA A 211 -4.99 39.80 35.86
N ARG A 212 -6.09 40.11 36.54
CA ARG A 212 -6.26 41.36 37.28
C ARG A 212 -5.10 41.45 38.28
N ARG A 213 -4.27 42.48 38.19
CA ARG A 213 -3.50 42.95 39.35
C ARG A 213 -3.86 44.41 39.63
N LYS A 214 -4.44 44.59 40.81
CA LYS A 214 -4.84 45.86 41.40
C LYS A 214 -3.60 46.70 41.76
N ARG A 215 -3.80 48.01 41.65
CA ARG A 215 -3.10 49.14 42.29
C ARG A 215 -2.27 48.81 43.53
N ARG A 216 -1.10 49.44 43.62
CA ARG A 216 -0.84 50.52 44.60
C ARG A 216 -0.03 51.59 43.92
#